data_AF-A0A7S2XEF0-F1
#
_entry.id   AF-A0A7S2XEF0-F1
#
_cell.length_a   1.000
_cell.length_b   1.000
_cell.length_c   1.000
_cell.angle_alpha   90.00
_cell.angle_beta   90.00
_cell.angle_gamma   90.00
#
_symmetry.space_group_name_H-M   'P 1'
#
loop_
_entity.id
_entity.type
_entity.pdbx_description
1 polymer ?
#
loop_
_entity_poly.entity_id
_entity_poly.type
_entity_poly.pdbx_seq_one_letter_code
_entity_poly.pdbx_strand_id
1 'polypeptide(L)'
;MGGRMYQPGERVGGSTSVVTNFLKTGYLWDKVRVMGGAYGAGFSLNARLGTFAFSSYRDPNVKATIENYKKAADYLINAEIPKQEVERAIIGTISGLDYPQTPNGKGQTSFSRYFTGYTTEDAQRWRDEVLGTSAEDFKQFGLRLKKALETEGVVGVCAFGSNTALTNAKEEGLEMELKEAFAK
;
A
#
# COMPACT_ATOMS: atom_id res chain seq x y z
N MET A 1 9.48 1.38 1.97
CA MET A 1 9.61 2.28 0.81
C MET A 1 8.30 3.02 0.64
N GLY A 2 8.29 4.34 0.57
CA GLY A 2 7.04 5.09 0.47
C GLY A 2 7.24 6.53 0.08
N GLY A 3 6.16 7.18 -0.34
CA GLY A 3 6.22 8.52 -0.91
C GLY A 3 4.86 9.15 -1.11
N ARG A 4 4.81 10.22 -1.90
CA ARG A 4 3.55 10.88 -2.29
C ARG A 4 3.10 10.38 -3.67
N MET A 5 1.84 9.99 -3.76
CA MET A 5 1.19 9.57 -5.02
C MET A 5 0.12 10.57 -5.47
N TYR A 6 -0.48 11.31 -4.53
CA TYR A 6 -1.49 12.34 -4.81
C TYR A 6 -1.06 13.69 -4.24
N GLN A 7 -1.31 14.76 -5.00
CA GLN A 7 -0.97 16.11 -4.57
C GLN A 7 -1.94 16.61 -3.47
N PRO A 8 -1.52 17.56 -2.62
CA PRO A 8 -2.44 18.19 -1.67
C PRO A 8 -3.67 18.75 -2.38
N GLY A 9 -4.87 18.37 -1.91
CA GLY A 9 -6.14 18.76 -2.51
C GLY A 9 -6.59 17.92 -3.71
N GLU A 10 -5.74 17.03 -4.23
CA GLU A 10 -6.16 16.06 -5.25
C GLU A 10 -7.07 15.00 -4.62
N ARG A 11 -8.21 14.73 -5.28
CA ARG A 11 -9.16 13.71 -4.82
C ARG A 11 -8.62 12.32 -5.07
N VAL A 12 -8.61 11.50 -4.02
CA VAL A 12 -8.37 10.05 -4.09
C VAL A 12 -9.70 9.33 -4.21
N GLY A 13 -9.81 8.39 -5.15
CA GLY A 13 -11.02 7.59 -5.37
C GLY A 13 -11.10 6.33 -4.50
N GLY A 14 -12.32 5.88 -4.21
CA GLY A 14 -12.59 4.67 -3.41
C GLY A 14 -12.04 3.40 -4.05
N SER A 15 -11.93 3.34 -5.38
CA SER A 15 -11.34 2.21 -6.11
C SER A 15 -9.89 1.92 -5.69
N THR A 16 -9.15 2.93 -5.20
CA THR A 16 -7.82 2.74 -4.61
C THR A 16 -7.82 1.77 -3.43
N SER A 17 -8.90 1.70 -2.63
CA SER A 17 -9.01 0.73 -1.54
C SER A 17 -9.02 -0.71 -2.06
N VAL A 18 -9.69 -0.93 -3.20
CA VAL A 18 -9.80 -2.24 -3.84
C VAL A 18 -8.47 -2.67 -4.43
N VAL A 19 -7.81 -1.78 -5.19
CA VAL A 19 -6.51 -2.07 -5.80
C VAL A 19 -5.44 -2.31 -4.73
N THR A 20 -5.44 -1.52 -3.66
CA THR A 20 -4.49 -1.73 -2.55
C THR A 20 -4.77 -3.01 -1.77
N ASN A 21 -6.04 -3.41 -1.62
CA ASN A 21 -6.38 -4.70 -1.03
C ASN A 21 -5.85 -5.86 -1.88
N PHE A 22 -6.13 -5.82 -3.19
CA PHE A 22 -5.63 -6.81 -4.15
C PHE A 22 -4.11 -6.92 -4.15
N LEU A 23 -3.39 -5.78 -4.14
CA LEU A 23 -1.93 -5.77 -4.12
C LEU A 23 -1.36 -6.43 -2.85
N LYS A 24 -1.98 -6.18 -1.68
CA LYS A 24 -1.58 -6.77 -0.40
C LYS A 24 -1.81 -8.27 -0.35
N THR A 25 -3.00 -8.74 -0.75
CA THR A 25 -3.42 -10.14 -0.58
C THR A 25 -2.98 -11.04 -1.72
N GLY A 26 -2.61 -10.48 -2.87
CA GLY A 26 -2.05 -11.21 -4.01
C GLY A 26 -0.56 -10.98 -4.14
N TYR A 27 -0.16 -10.07 -5.01
CA TYR A 27 1.24 -9.88 -5.43
C TYR A 27 2.26 -9.80 -4.29
N LEU A 28 2.01 -8.94 -3.28
CA LEU A 28 2.96 -8.78 -2.18
C LEU A 28 2.99 -10.00 -1.26
N TRP A 29 1.84 -10.63 -1.03
CA TRP A 29 1.76 -11.88 -0.30
C TRP A 29 2.60 -12.96 -0.99
N ASP A 30 2.45 -13.12 -2.30
CA ASP A 30 3.16 -14.15 -3.05
C ASP A 30 4.66 -13.85 -3.14
N LYS A 31 5.03 -12.63 -3.56
CA LYS A 31 6.42 -12.27 -3.87
C LYS A 31 7.28 -12.06 -2.64
N VAL A 32 6.76 -11.37 -1.63
CA VAL A 32 7.56 -10.98 -0.46
C VAL A 32 7.42 -12.02 0.65
N ARG A 33 6.22 -12.56 0.89
CA ARG A 33 6.00 -13.54 1.96
C ARG A 33 6.19 -14.99 1.50
N VAL A 34 5.46 -15.47 0.50
CA VAL A 34 5.52 -16.90 0.11
C VAL A 34 6.85 -17.26 -0.52
N MET A 35 7.28 -16.51 -1.54
CA MET A 35 8.56 -16.76 -2.23
C MET A 35 9.74 -16.16 -1.48
N GLY A 36 9.58 -14.97 -0.89
CA GLY A 36 10.66 -14.26 -0.20
C GLY A 36 10.91 -14.72 1.24
N GLY A 37 9.96 -15.40 1.88
CA GLY A 37 10.10 -15.90 3.25
C GLY A 37 9.89 -14.84 4.34
N ALA A 38 9.44 -13.63 4.00
CA ALA A 38 9.06 -12.64 5.01
C ALA A 38 7.83 -13.09 5.80
N TYR A 39 7.75 -12.75 7.09
CA TYR A 39 6.54 -13.05 7.87
C TYR A 39 5.33 -12.22 7.41
N GLY A 40 5.55 -10.98 6.99
CA GLY A 40 4.48 -10.10 6.53
C GLY A 40 4.93 -9.19 5.38
N ALA A 41 3.97 -8.83 4.53
CA ALA A 41 4.12 -7.88 3.45
C ALA A 41 2.88 -7.00 3.39
N GLY A 42 3.04 -5.73 3.02
CA GLY A 42 1.97 -4.75 3.11
C GLY A 42 2.14 -3.57 2.17
N PHE A 43 1.01 -2.94 1.91
CA PHE A 43 0.89 -1.67 1.22
C PHE A 43 -0.17 -0.83 1.91
N SER A 44 0.13 0.43 2.20
CA SER A 44 -0.84 1.39 2.71
C SER A 44 -0.90 2.59 1.78
N LEU A 45 -2.11 3.13 1.61
CA LEU A 45 -2.36 4.42 0.99
C LEU A 45 -3.16 5.27 1.97
N ASN A 46 -2.63 6.42 2.34
CA ASN A 46 -3.37 7.43 3.07
C ASN A 46 -4.07 8.33 2.07
N ALA A 47 -5.38 8.12 1.88
CA ALA A 47 -6.19 8.86 0.92
C ALA A 47 -6.30 10.37 1.24
N ARG A 48 -6.08 10.79 2.48
CA ARG A 48 -6.13 12.21 2.87
C ARG A 48 -4.82 12.93 2.62
N LEU A 49 -3.70 12.28 2.93
CA LEU A 49 -2.37 12.84 2.73
C LEU A 49 -1.85 12.63 1.30
N GLY A 50 -2.45 11.70 0.57
CA GLY A 50 -2.00 11.30 -0.76
C GLY A 50 -0.70 10.50 -0.74
N THR A 51 -0.31 9.93 0.40
CA THR A 51 0.96 9.23 0.58
C THR A 51 0.76 7.71 0.64
N PHE A 52 1.74 6.97 0.17
CA PHE A 52 1.73 5.51 0.19
C PHE A 52 2.99 4.95 0.84
N ALA A 53 2.91 3.72 1.34
CA ALA A 53 4.07 3.00 1.84
C ALA A 53 3.95 1.49 1.59
N PHE A 54 5.00 0.91 1.03
CA PHE A 54 5.32 -0.51 1.09
C PHE A 54 6.04 -0.83 2.39
N SER A 55 5.67 -1.96 2.99
CA SER A 55 6.31 -2.51 4.18
C SER A 55 6.44 -4.03 4.10
N SER A 56 7.51 -4.54 4.72
CA SER A 56 7.65 -5.97 5.04
C SER A 56 8.02 -6.11 6.51
N TYR A 57 7.74 -7.26 7.09
CA TYR A 57 7.93 -7.53 8.52
C TYR A 57 8.59 -8.88 8.72
N ARG A 58 9.66 -8.89 9.54
CA ARG A 58 10.58 -10.04 9.74
C ARG A 58 10.98 -10.64 8.39
N ASP A 59 11.47 -9.77 7.53
CA ASP A 59 11.88 -10.09 6.17
C ASP A 59 13.38 -10.42 6.16
N PRO A 60 13.79 -11.61 5.67
CA PRO A 60 15.20 -11.94 5.54
C PRO A 60 15.89 -11.19 4.39
N ASN A 61 15.14 -10.54 3.48
CA ASN A 61 15.68 -9.88 2.31
C ASN A 61 15.47 -8.35 2.37
N VAL A 62 16.46 -7.60 1.87
CA VAL A 62 16.34 -6.14 1.72
C VAL A 62 16.25 -5.77 0.25
N LYS A 63 17.26 -6.12 -0.55
CA LYS A 63 17.33 -5.77 -1.97
C LYS A 63 16.20 -6.39 -2.78
N ALA A 64 16.01 -7.71 -2.68
CA ALA A 64 14.97 -8.42 -3.43
C ALA A 64 13.56 -7.89 -3.12
N THR A 65 13.29 -7.52 -1.86
CA THR A 65 12.02 -6.94 -1.44
C THR A 65 11.81 -5.55 -2.06
N ILE A 66 12.83 -4.69 -2.06
CA ILE A 66 12.77 -3.39 -2.74
C ILE A 66 12.53 -3.54 -4.24
N GLU A 67 13.16 -4.51 -4.89
CA GLU A 67 12.93 -4.81 -6.31
C GLU A 67 11.49 -5.27 -6.58
N ASN A 68 10.92 -6.11 -5.71
CA ASN A 68 9.51 -6.51 -5.80
C ASN A 68 8.58 -5.30 -5.64
N TYR A 69 8.88 -4.35 -4.74
CA TYR A 69 8.10 -3.11 -4.63
C TYR A 69 8.14 -2.28 -5.91
N LYS A 70 9.31 -2.15 -6.56
CA LYS A 70 9.45 -1.45 -7.84
C LYS A 70 8.64 -2.12 -8.96
N LYS A 71 8.59 -3.46 -8.97
CA LYS A 71 7.84 -4.27 -9.96
C LYS A 71 6.33 -4.30 -9.70
N ALA A 72 5.85 -3.86 -8.54
CA ALA A 72 4.43 -3.86 -8.20
C ALA A 72 3.59 -3.00 -9.16
N ALA A 73 4.13 -1.87 -9.62
CA ALA A 73 3.44 -1.00 -10.58
C ALA A 73 3.26 -1.68 -11.94
N ASP A 74 4.33 -2.30 -12.46
CA ASP A 74 4.28 -3.02 -13.73
C ASP A 74 3.36 -4.25 -13.65
N TYR A 75 3.29 -4.92 -12.49
CA TYR A 75 2.31 -5.98 -12.27
C TYR A 75 0.87 -5.46 -12.44
N LEU A 76 0.52 -4.35 -11.80
CA LEU A 76 -0.82 -3.77 -11.91
C LEU A 76 -1.15 -3.28 -13.34
N ILE A 77 -0.17 -2.79 -14.09
CA ILE A 77 -0.35 -2.30 -15.46
C ILE A 77 -0.61 -3.44 -16.44
N ASN A 78 0.08 -4.56 -16.26
CA ASN A 78 0.12 -5.65 -17.24
C ASN A 78 -0.71 -6.88 -16.85
N ALA A 79 -1.16 -6.99 -15.59
CA ALA A 79 -1.98 -8.10 -15.16
C ALA A 79 -3.34 -8.07 -15.87
N GLU A 80 -3.69 -9.17 -16.51
CA GLU A 80 -5.07 -9.44 -16.88
C GLU A 80 -5.81 -9.86 -15.61
N ILE A 81 -6.67 -8.99 -15.09
CA ILE A 81 -7.41 -9.21 -13.85
C ILE A 81 -8.83 -9.64 -14.22
N PRO A 82 -9.19 -10.92 -14.07
CA PRO A 82 -10.52 -11.39 -14.38
C PRO A 82 -11.56 -10.68 -13.50
N LYS A 83 -12.77 -10.50 -14.03
CA LYS A 83 -13.88 -9.89 -13.29
C LYS A 83 -14.09 -10.50 -11.90
N GLN A 84 -13.96 -11.82 -11.78
CA GLN A 84 -14.11 -12.53 -10.51
C GLN A 84 -13.06 -12.10 -9.46
N GLU A 85 -11.83 -11.79 -9.87
CA GLU A 85 -10.79 -11.30 -8.97
C GLU A 85 -11.04 -9.85 -8.54
N VAL A 86 -11.58 -9.02 -9.45
CA VAL A 86 -12.07 -7.68 -9.08
C VAL A 86 -13.19 -7.79 -8.04
N GLU A 87 -14.19 -8.64 -8.28
CA GLU A 87 -15.30 -8.87 -7.34
C GLU A 87 -14.80 -9.37 -5.97
N ARG A 88 -13.84 -10.31 -5.93
CA ARG A 88 -13.21 -10.76 -4.68
C ARG A 88 -12.49 -9.64 -3.95
N ALA A 89 -11.74 -8.80 -4.67
CA ALA A 89 -11.04 -7.66 -4.08
C ALA A 89 -12.03 -6.63 -3.50
N ILE A 90 -13.17 -6.39 -4.18
CA ILE A 90 -14.26 -5.54 -3.69
C ILE A 90 -14.83 -6.12 -2.39
N ILE A 91 -15.17 -7.42 -2.36
CA ILE A 91 -15.71 -8.08 -1.16
C ILE A 91 -14.73 -7.95 0.02
N GLY A 92 -13.44 -8.22 -0.21
CA GLY A 92 -12.41 -8.07 0.83
C GLY A 92 -12.30 -6.63 1.36
N THR A 93 -12.49 -5.64 0.47
CA THR A 93 -12.48 -4.23 0.85
C THR A 93 -13.72 -3.85 1.67
N ILE A 94 -14.91 -4.27 1.25
CA ILE A 94 -16.17 -4.05 1.96
C ILE A 94 -16.15 -4.72 3.33
N SER A 95 -15.58 -5.93 3.45
CA SER A 95 -15.41 -6.61 4.75
C SER A 95 -14.61 -5.78 5.76
N GLY A 96 -13.64 -4.98 5.30
CA GLY A 96 -12.90 -4.07 6.15
C GLY A 96 -13.69 -2.81 6.52
N LEU A 97 -14.46 -2.27 5.56
CA LEU A 97 -15.30 -1.09 5.78
C LEU A 97 -16.47 -1.38 6.75
N ASP A 98 -17.04 -2.57 6.67
CA ASP A 98 -18.21 -2.99 7.45
C ASP A 98 -17.84 -3.82 8.69
N TYR A 99 -16.57 -3.78 9.09
CA TYR A 99 -16.10 -4.52 10.25
C TYR A 99 -16.91 -4.14 11.51
N PRO A 100 -17.46 -5.13 12.26
CA PRO A 100 -18.31 -4.84 13.40
C PRO A 100 -17.53 -4.12 14.50
N GLN A 101 -18.05 -2.97 14.92
CA GLN A 101 -17.44 -2.14 15.95
C GLN A 101 -18.21 -2.23 17.27
N THR A 102 -17.46 -2.26 18.38
CA THR A 102 -18.01 -2.05 19.73
C THR A 102 -18.58 -0.63 19.87
N PRO A 103 -19.42 -0.35 20.88
CA PRO A 103 -19.91 0.99 21.13
C PRO A 103 -18.80 2.04 21.24
N ASN A 104 -17.69 1.72 21.92
CA ASN A 104 -16.52 2.58 22.00
C ASN A 104 -15.88 2.81 20.61
N GLY A 105 -15.71 1.77 19.80
CA GLY A 105 -15.17 1.88 18.44
C GLY A 105 -16.03 2.76 17.52
N LYS A 106 -17.37 2.65 17.63
CA LYS A 106 -18.31 3.55 16.93
C LYS A 106 -18.15 5.00 17.40
N GLY A 107 -18.00 5.22 18.71
CA GLY A 107 -17.74 6.53 19.29
C GLY A 107 -16.46 7.18 18.76
N GLN A 108 -15.34 6.44 18.73
CA GLN A 108 -14.07 6.90 18.18
C GLN A 108 -14.16 7.23 16.69
N THR A 109 -14.85 6.39 15.92
CA THR A 109 -15.08 6.63 14.48
C THR A 109 -15.89 7.89 14.26
N SER A 110 -17.00 8.06 15.00
CA SER A 110 -17.84 9.26 14.94
C SER A 110 -17.06 10.53 15.30
N PHE A 111 -16.28 10.48 16.38
CA PHE A 111 -15.42 11.58 16.82
C PHE A 111 -14.39 11.95 15.74
N SER A 112 -13.68 10.96 15.18
CA SER A 112 -12.71 11.21 14.10
C SER A 112 -13.36 11.81 12.85
N ARG A 113 -14.55 11.33 12.46
CA ARG A 113 -15.30 11.89 11.33
C ARG A 113 -15.70 13.35 11.56
N TYR A 114 -16.20 13.67 12.76
CA TYR A 114 -16.56 15.04 13.15
C TYR A 114 -15.36 15.99 13.06
N PHE A 115 -14.23 15.65 13.68
CA PHE A 115 -13.03 16.50 13.67
C PHE A 115 -12.38 16.66 12.30
N THR A 116 -12.56 15.67 11.42
CA THR A 116 -11.99 15.70 10.07
C THR A 116 -12.96 16.21 9.00
N GLY A 117 -14.18 16.61 9.41
CA GLY A 117 -15.24 17.05 8.50
C GLY A 117 -15.73 15.99 7.51
N TYR A 118 -15.48 14.70 7.80
CA TYR A 118 -15.85 13.61 6.90
C TYR A 118 -17.30 13.21 7.09
N THR A 119 -18.12 13.46 6.07
CA THR A 119 -19.57 13.32 6.20
C THR A 119 -20.07 11.92 5.87
N THR A 120 -21.35 11.67 6.12
CA THR A 120 -22.01 10.42 5.70
C THR A 120 -22.07 10.32 4.18
N GLU A 121 -22.24 11.44 3.48
CA GLU A 121 -22.24 11.52 2.02
C GLU A 121 -20.85 11.20 1.46
N ASP A 122 -19.78 11.62 2.12
CA ASP A 122 -18.42 11.20 1.77
C ASP A 122 -18.24 9.69 1.93
N ALA A 123 -18.74 9.14 3.03
CA ALA A 123 -18.70 7.70 3.29
C ALA A 123 -19.47 6.90 2.24
N GLN A 124 -20.67 7.34 1.88
CA GLN A 124 -21.50 6.69 0.88
C GLN A 124 -20.85 6.77 -0.50
N ARG A 125 -20.37 7.96 -0.89
CA ARG A 125 -19.68 8.15 -2.16
C ARG A 125 -18.44 7.25 -2.27
N TRP A 126 -17.63 7.18 -1.22
CA TRP A 126 -16.47 6.28 -1.17
C TRP A 126 -16.88 4.81 -1.35
N ARG A 127 -17.98 4.38 -0.72
CA ARG A 127 -18.53 3.03 -0.87
C ARG A 127 -18.99 2.75 -2.29
N ASP A 128 -19.69 3.70 -2.92
CA ASP A 128 -20.17 3.56 -4.29
C ASP A 128 -19.00 3.42 -5.27
N GLU A 129 -17.92 4.18 -5.07
CA GLU A 129 -16.68 4.08 -5.84
C GLU A 129 -15.96 2.73 -5.62
N VAL A 130 -15.96 2.20 -4.40
CA VAL A 130 -15.44 0.85 -4.11
C VAL A 130 -16.25 -0.21 -4.87
N LEU A 131 -17.58 -0.14 -4.81
CA LEU A 131 -18.47 -1.10 -5.48
C LEU A 131 -18.41 -0.99 -7.01
N GLY A 132 -18.15 0.21 -7.53
CA GLY A 132 -18.01 0.50 -8.96
C GLY A 132 -16.62 0.24 -9.55
N THR A 133 -15.69 -0.38 -8.79
CA THR A 133 -14.32 -0.61 -9.26
C THR A 133 -14.30 -1.57 -10.45
N SER A 134 -13.49 -1.23 -11.46
CA SER A 134 -13.29 -1.99 -12.69
C SER A 134 -11.82 -2.42 -12.85
N ALA A 135 -11.53 -3.28 -13.83
CA ALA A 135 -10.15 -3.66 -14.15
C ALA A 135 -9.30 -2.46 -14.61
N GLU A 136 -9.90 -1.44 -15.24
CA GLU A 136 -9.18 -0.25 -15.70
C GLU A 136 -8.62 0.55 -14.50
N ASP A 137 -9.31 0.56 -13.36
CA ASP A 137 -8.83 1.24 -12.14
C ASP A 137 -7.48 0.68 -11.66
N PHE A 138 -7.23 -0.62 -11.84
CA PHE A 138 -5.95 -1.25 -11.46
C PHE A 138 -4.82 -0.75 -12.34
N LYS A 139 -5.07 -0.67 -13.65
CA LYS A 139 -4.11 -0.15 -14.61
C LYS A 139 -3.80 1.33 -14.35
N GLN A 140 -4.83 2.14 -14.13
CA GLN A 140 -4.66 3.56 -13.80
C GLN A 140 -3.90 3.77 -12.49
N PHE A 141 -4.19 2.96 -11.47
CA PHE A 141 -3.44 2.97 -10.23
C PHE A 141 -1.97 2.57 -10.44
N GLY A 142 -1.72 1.51 -11.24
CA GLY A 142 -0.38 1.05 -11.58
C GLY A 142 0.45 2.12 -12.29
N LEU A 143 -0.12 2.79 -13.29
CA LEU A 143 0.52 3.91 -13.99
C LEU A 143 0.87 5.06 -13.04
N ARG A 144 -0.03 5.39 -12.12
CA ARG A 144 0.18 6.44 -11.14
C ARG A 144 1.24 6.06 -10.10
N LEU A 145 1.23 4.81 -9.63
CA LEU A 145 2.26 4.27 -8.75
C LEU A 145 3.63 4.27 -9.44
N LYS A 146 3.70 3.88 -10.72
CA LYS A 146 4.92 3.93 -11.52
C LYS A 146 5.51 5.34 -11.56
N LYS A 147 4.68 6.33 -11.92
CA LYS A 147 5.08 7.75 -11.91
C LYS A 147 5.59 8.19 -10.54
N ALA A 148 4.91 7.80 -9.46
CA ALA A 148 5.33 8.15 -8.10
C ALA A 148 6.68 7.51 -7.72
N LEU A 149 6.95 6.28 -8.16
CA LEU A 149 8.21 5.57 -7.91
C LEU A 149 9.38 6.14 -8.72
N GLU A 150 9.12 6.67 -9.90
CA GLU A 150 10.14 7.27 -10.79
C GLU A 150 10.42 8.74 -10.49
N THR A 151 9.56 9.42 -9.72
CA THR A 151 9.76 10.84 -9.38
C THR A 151 10.84 10.99 -8.29
N GLU A 152 11.96 11.60 -8.64
CA GLU A 152 13.05 11.89 -7.71
C GLU A 152 12.59 12.73 -6.51
N GLY A 153 13.13 12.43 -5.33
CA GLY A 153 12.84 13.16 -4.08
C GLY A 153 11.45 12.88 -3.47
N VAL A 154 10.60 12.10 -4.13
CA VAL A 154 9.24 11.78 -3.63
C VAL A 154 9.20 10.47 -2.85
N VAL A 155 10.16 9.57 -3.05
CA VAL A 155 10.19 8.24 -2.42
C VAL A 155 11.37 8.12 -1.45
N GLY A 156 11.05 7.79 -0.20
CA GLY A 156 12.01 7.40 0.81
C GLY A 156 12.06 5.88 1.00
N VAL A 157 13.25 5.34 1.25
CA VAL A 157 13.46 3.95 1.63
C VAL A 157 14.16 3.92 2.99
N CYS A 158 13.63 3.12 3.89
CA CYS A 158 14.21 2.87 5.20
C CYS A 158 14.06 1.38 5.50
N ALA A 159 15.12 0.78 6.04
CA ALA A 159 15.16 -0.62 6.44
C ALA A 159 15.79 -0.71 7.84
N PHE A 160 15.25 -1.58 8.68
CA PHE A 160 15.76 -1.88 10.01
C PHE A 160 16.15 -3.36 10.05
N GLY A 161 17.37 -3.66 10.49
CA GLY A 161 17.90 -5.03 10.50
C GLY A 161 19.23 -5.12 11.22
N SER A 162 19.80 -6.33 11.27
CA SER A 162 21.14 -6.54 11.80
C SER A 162 22.19 -5.89 10.88
N ASN A 163 23.34 -5.52 11.45
CA ASN A 163 24.42 -4.93 10.66
C ASN A 163 24.87 -5.85 9.52
N THR A 164 24.90 -7.16 9.75
CA THR A 164 25.22 -8.18 8.73
C THR A 164 24.23 -8.13 7.57
N ALA A 165 22.92 -8.12 7.84
CA ALA A 165 21.91 -8.11 6.78
C ALA A 165 21.97 -6.84 5.93
N LEU A 166 22.19 -5.68 6.56
CA LEU A 166 22.28 -4.39 5.86
C LEU A 166 23.60 -4.25 5.07
N THR A 167 24.70 -4.81 5.58
CA THR A 167 25.98 -4.83 4.87
C THR A 167 25.91 -5.72 3.64
N ASN A 168 25.33 -6.93 3.77
CA ASN A 168 25.11 -7.83 2.63
C ASN A 168 24.27 -7.15 1.55
N ALA A 169 23.19 -6.46 1.92
CA ALA A 169 22.36 -5.73 0.95
C ALA A 169 23.14 -4.65 0.19
N LYS A 170 24.09 -3.97 0.87
CA LYS A 170 24.98 -2.99 0.25
C LYS A 170 25.99 -3.65 -0.69
N GLU A 171 26.55 -4.80 -0.32
CA GLU A 171 27.44 -5.61 -1.18
C GLU A 171 26.71 -6.14 -2.42
N GLU A 172 25.42 -6.46 -2.29
CA GLU A 172 24.55 -6.79 -3.42
C GLU A 172 24.27 -5.58 -4.34
N GLY A 173 24.79 -4.38 -4.04
CA GLY A 173 24.70 -3.19 -4.88
C GLY A 173 23.52 -2.27 -4.54
N LEU A 174 22.95 -2.38 -3.34
CA LEU A 174 21.96 -1.41 -2.88
C LEU A 174 22.66 -0.15 -2.37
N GLU A 175 22.44 0.98 -3.04
CA GLU A 175 22.93 2.28 -2.58
C GLU A 175 22.13 2.72 -1.35
N MET A 176 22.80 2.78 -0.19
CA MET A 176 22.18 3.22 1.06
C MET A 176 23.20 3.77 2.07
N GLU A 177 22.73 4.69 2.90
CA GLU A 177 23.45 5.17 4.07
C GLU A 177 23.09 4.32 5.29
N LEU A 178 24.09 3.75 5.97
CA LEU A 178 23.89 2.99 7.20
C LEU A 178 24.04 3.91 8.41
N LYS A 179 23.04 3.91 9.28
CA LYS A 179 23.04 4.67 10.55
C LYS A 179 22.76 3.73 11.70
N GLU A 180 23.53 3.87 12.77
CA GLU A 180 23.21 3.21 14.03
C GLU A 180 22.01 3.91 14.67
N ALA A 181 20.90 3.18 14.80
CA ALA A 181 19.66 3.74 15.36
C ALA A 181 19.68 3.80 16.90
N PHE A 182 20.50 2.97 17.54
CA PHE A 182 20.61 2.87 19.00
C PHE A 182 22.09 2.86 19.38
N ALA A 183 22.58 3.99 19.93
CA ALA A 183 23.86 4.00 20.62
C ALA A 183 23.74 3.10 21.86
N LYS A 184 24.77 2.29 22.12
CA LYS A 184 24.86 1.50 23.36
C LYS A 184 25.00 2.41 24.59
#